data_AF-A0A1F9DBF7-F1
#
_entry.id   AF-A0A1F9DBF7-F1
#
_cell.length_a   1.000
_cell.length_b   1.000
_cell.length_c   1.000
_cell.angle_alpha   90.00
_cell.angle_beta   90.00
_cell.angle_gamma   90.00
#
_symmetry.space_group_name_H-M   'P 1'
#
loop_
_entity.id
_entity.type
_entity.pdbx_description
1 polymer ?
#
loop_
_entity_poly.entity_id
_entity_poly.type
_entity_poly.pdbx_seq_one_letter_code
_entity_poly.pdbx_strand_id
1 'polypeptide(L)' 'MAGVVESVAPEFGEALLVEKVVTKELKGAIKYNEISKSLGRPAPVPSIFMEGELVYEQTPTQEELRECLHRWLQKPA' A
#
# COMPACT_ATOMS: atom_id res chain seq x y z
N MET A 1 5.28 6.15 6.68
CA MET A 1 4.32 5.23 6.05
C MET A 1 4.45 3.78 6.50
N ALA A 2 5.58 3.08 6.28
CA ALA A 2 5.70 1.65 6.63
C ALA A 2 5.27 1.31 8.07
N GLY A 3 5.70 2.09 9.06
CA GLY A 3 5.29 1.89 10.46
C GLY A 3 3.79 2.07 10.73
N VAL A 4 3.07 2.88 9.94
CA VAL A 4 1.61 3.02 10.06
C VAL A 4 0.91 1.77 9.52
N VAL A 5 1.38 1.23 8.40
CA VAL A 5 0.85 -0.01 7.84
C VAL A 5 1.15 -1.19 8.77
N GLU A 6 2.38 -1.29 9.27
CA GLU A 6 2.80 -2.36 10.19
C GLU A 6 2.05 -2.31 11.53
N SER A 7 1.57 -1.14 11.98
CA SER A 7 0.75 -1.03 13.20
C SER A 7 -0.72 -1.38 12.97
N VAL A 8 -1.28 -1.06 11.80
CA VAL A 8 -2.72 -1.25 11.50
C VAL A 8 -3.01 -2.62 10.88
N ALA A 9 -2.15 -3.12 10.00
CA ALA A 9 -2.37 -4.38 9.27
C ALA A 9 -2.68 -5.60 10.16
N PRO A 10 -2.05 -5.79 11.34
CA PRO A 10 -2.36 -6.93 12.21
C PRO A 10 -3.83 -6.98 12.68
N GLU A 11 -4.53 -5.84 12.74
CA GLU A 11 -5.94 -5.77 13.14
C GLU A 11 -6.87 -6.46 12.15
N PHE A 12 -6.42 -6.66 10.91
CA PHE A 12 -7.20 -7.27 9.83
C PHE A 12 -6.84 -8.75 9.60
N GLY A 13 -5.88 -9.30 10.36
CA GLY A 13 -5.50 -10.71 10.32
C GLY A 13 -5.24 -11.23 8.91
N GLU A 14 -5.82 -12.38 8.57
CA GLU A 14 -5.66 -13.04 7.26
C GLU A 14 -6.43 -12.36 6.13
N ALA A 15 -7.29 -11.37 6.42
CA ALA A 15 -8.02 -10.64 5.38
C ALA A 15 -7.12 -9.70 4.57
N LEU A 16 -5.88 -9.47 5.01
CA LEU A 16 -4.94 -8.56 4.37
C LEU A 16 -3.60 -9.26 4.08
N LEU A 17 -3.18 -9.24 2.82
CA LEU A 17 -1.80 -9.56 2.43
C LEU A 17 -1.02 -8.26 2.26
N VAL A 18 0.03 -8.07 3.07
CA VAL A 18 0.88 -6.88 3.01
C VAL A 18 2.23 -7.21 2.40
N GLU A 19 2.57 -6.52 1.31
CA GLU A 19 3.91 -6.55 0.72
C GLU A 19 4.61 -5.21 0.92
N LYS A 20 5.76 -5.21 1.61
CA LYS A 20 6.61 -4.02 1.74
C LYS A 20 7.61 -3.96 0.59
N VAL A 21 7.48 -2.93 -0.26
CA VAL A 21 8.40 -2.69 -1.39
C VAL A 21 9.51 -1.74 -0.95
N VAL A 22 10.75 -2.24 -0.89
CA VAL A 22 11.95 -1.44 -0.54
C VAL A 22 12.77 -1.17 -1.80
N THR A 23 12.74 0.06 -2.32
CA THR A 23 13.39 0.43 -3.60
C THR A 23 14.92 0.32 -3.61
N LYS A 24 15.54 0.24 -2.42
CA LYS A 24 17.00 -0.01 -2.28
C LYS A 24 17.38 -1.46 -2.57
N GLU A 25 16.43 -2.39 -2.53
CA GLU A 25 16.64 -3.80 -2.85
C GLU A 25 16.27 -4.05 -4.31
N LEU A 26 17.02 -4.92 -4.99
CA LEU A 26 16.79 -5.22 -6.42
C LEU A 26 15.34 -5.64 -6.69
N LYS A 27 14.78 -6.53 -5.85
CA LYS A 27 13.38 -6.97 -5.95
C LYS A 27 12.41 -5.80 -5.84
N GLY A 28 12.63 -4.90 -4.87
CA GLY A 28 11.80 -3.72 -4.69
C GLY A 28 11.93 -2.71 -5.83
N ALA A 29 13.13 -2.55 -6.41
CA ALA A 29 13.34 -1.70 -7.58
C ALA A 29 12.60 -2.23 -8.82
N ILE A 30 12.61 -3.55 -9.04
CA ILE A 30 11.83 -4.20 -10.12
C ILE A 30 10.34 -3.93 -9.93
N LYS A 31 9.81 -4.20 -8.73
CA LYS A 31 8.39 -3.98 -8.41
C LYS A 31 7.98 -2.51 -8.55
N TYR A 32 8.83 -1.58 -8.10
CA TYR A 32 8.61 -0.14 -8.27
C TYR A 32 8.50 0.25 -9.75
N ASN A 33 9.35 -0.32 -10.61
CA ASN A 33 9.31 -0.05 -12.05
C ASN A 33 8.02 -0.59 -12.68
N GLU A 34 7.58 -1.79 -12.30
CA GLU A 34 6.30 -2.36 -12.75
C GLU A 34 5.11 -1.46 -12.36
N ILE A 35 5.06 -1.04 -11.09
CA ILE A 35 4.00 -0.16 -10.58
C ILE A 35 4.03 1.19 -11.30
N SER A 36 5.21 1.79 -11.46
CA SER A 36 5.38 3.09 -12.15
C SER A 36 4.95 3.03 -13.61
N LYS A 37 5.23 1.92 -14.31
CA LYS A 37 4.76 1.70 -15.69
C LYS A 37 3.24 1.60 -15.74
N SER A 38 2.63 0.85 -14.83
CA SER A 38 1.17 0.75 -14.74
C SER A 38 0.51 2.10 -14.45
N LEU A 39 1.17 2.96 -13.66
CA LEU A 39 0.68 4.29 -13.32
C LEU A 39 0.89 5.32 -14.44
N GLY A 40 1.76 5.04 -15.42
CA GLY A 40 2.16 5.97 -16.48
C GLY A 40 3.10 7.10 -16.04
N ARG A 41 3.56 7.09 -14.78
CA ARG A 41 4.51 8.03 -14.19
C ARG A 41 5.28 7.35 -13.04
N PRO A 42 6.43 7.90 -12.60
CA PRO A 42 7.11 7.40 -11.42
C PRO A 42 6.15 7.32 -10.21
N ALA A 43 6.07 6.16 -9.57
CA ALA A 43 5.25 6.00 -8.38
C ALA A 43 5.77 6.90 -7.25
N PRO A 44 4.90 7.58 -6.48
CA PRO A 44 5.31 8.39 -5.34
C PRO A 44 6.02 7.54 -4.28
N VAL A 45 6.99 8.11 -3.57
CA VAL A 45 7.68 7.44 -2.46
C VAL A 45 7.69 8.38 -1.25
N PRO A 46 7.11 7.98 -0.10
CA PRO A 46 6.39 6.72 0.15
C PRO A 46 4.96 6.73 -0.42
N SER A 47 4.41 5.56 -0.75
CA SER A 47 3.02 5.39 -1.20
C SER A 47 2.42 4.06 -0.74
N ILE A 48 1.08 3.99 -0.70
CA ILE A 48 0.30 2.75 -0.46
C ILE A 48 -0.51 2.44 -1.71
N PHE A 49 -0.38 1.20 -2.17
CA PHE A 49 -1.22 0.64 -3.21
C PHE A 49 -2.11 -0.47 -2.63
N MET A 50 -3.37 -0.52 -3.04
CA MET A 50 -4.29 -1.61 -2.72
C MET A 50 -4.79 -2.20 -4.04
N GLU A 51 -4.59 -3.50 -4.24
CA GLU A 51 -4.98 -4.21 -5.47
C GLU A 51 -4.47 -3.55 -6.78
N GLY A 52 -3.31 -2.89 -6.71
CA GLY A 52 -2.70 -2.19 -7.85
C GLY A 52 -3.14 -0.73 -8.01
N GLU A 53 -4.11 -0.27 -7.23
CA GLU A 53 -4.57 1.13 -7.24
C GLU A 53 -3.78 1.97 -6.23
N LEU A 54 -3.37 3.18 -6.62
CA LEU A 54 -2.70 4.13 -5.75
C LEU A 54 -3.72 4.78 -4.80
N VAL A 55 -3.67 4.41 -3.52
CA VAL A 55 -4.62 4.90 -2.52
C VAL A 55 -4.05 6.09 -1.74
N TYR A 56 -2.76 6.07 -1.43
CA TYR A 56 -2.09 7.15 -0.70
C TYR A 56 -0.76 7.55 -1.34
N GLU A 57 -0.61 8.83 -1.63
CA GLU A 57 0.68 9.47 -2.03
C GLU A 57 1.39 10.15 -0.84
N GLN A 58 0.74 10.23 0.31
CA GLN A 58 1.25 10.81 1.56
C GLN A 58 0.97 9.86 2.71
N THR A 59 1.76 9.91 3.78
CA THR A 59 1.57 8.99 4.93
C THR A 59 0.23 9.31 5.61
N PRO A 60 -0.75 8.40 5.61
CA PRO A 60 -1.98 8.59 6.38
C PRO A 60 -1.71 8.44 7.87
N THR A 61 -2.64 8.92 8.68
CA THR A 61 -2.77 8.52 10.07
C THR A 61 -3.21 7.06 10.19
N GLN A 62 -3.06 6.46 11.37
CA GLN A 62 -3.52 5.09 11.61
C GLN A 62 -5.05 4.96 11.44
N GLU A 63 -5.80 5.97 11.89
CA GLU A 63 -7.26 5.97 11.79
C GLU A 63 -7.74 6.06 10.34
N GLU A 64 -7.16 6.97 9.54
CA GLU A 64 -7.48 7.08 8.12
C GLU A 64 -7.22 5.76 7.38
N LEU A 65 -6.09 5.10 7.68
CA LEU A 65 -5.78 3.81 7.07
C LEU A 65 -6.76 2.72 7.52
N ARG A 66 -7.12 2.69 8.81
CA ARG A 66 -8.07 1.72 9.36
C ARG A 66 -9.46 1.87 8.73
N GLU A 67 -9.99 3.08 8.66
CA GLU A 67 -11.26 3.36 7.99
C GLU A 67 -11.21 2.98 6.50
N CYS A 68 -10.10 3.29 5.83
CA CYS A 68 -9.90 2.96 4.43
C CYS A 68 -9.93 1.44 4.20
N LEU A 69 -9.22 0.66 5.01
CA LEU A 69 -9.20 -0.81 4.93
C LEU A 69 -10.57 -1.41 5.24
N HIS A 70 -11.29 -0.93 6.26
CA HIS A 70 -12.66 -1.37 6.54
C HIS A 70 -13.58 -1.15 5.35
N ARG A 71 -13.53 0.04 4.74
CA ARG A 71 -14.34 0.34 3.55
C ARG A 71 -13.92 -0.54 2.36
N TRP A 72 -12.63 -0.82 2.19
CA TRP A 72 -12.13 -1.64 1.10
C TRP A 72 -12.63 -3.08 1.21
N LEU A 73 -12.51 -3.69 2.39
CA LEU A 73 -12.91 -5.08 2.65
C LEU A 73 -14.43 -5.29 2.64
N GLN A 74 -15.22 -4.24 2.75
CA GLN A 74 -16.69 -4.29 2.66
C GLN A 74 -17.22 -4.11 1.24
N LYS A 75 -16.38 -3.74 0.26
CA LYS A 75 -16.82 -3.63 -1.14
C LYS A 75 -17.15 -5.04 -1.69
N PRO A 76 -18.31 -5.24 -2.32
CA PRO A 76 -18.55 -6.47 -3.07
C PRO A 76 -17.55 -6.57 -4.23
N ALA A 77 -17.00 -7.77 -4.41
CA ALA A 77 -16.07 -8.11 -5.51
C ALA A 77 -16.73 -8.02 -6.89
#